data_AF-A0A7X7H6I3-F1
#
_entry.id   AF-A0A7X7H6I3-F1
#
_cell.length_a   1.000
_cell.length_b   1.000
_cell.length_c   1.000
_cell.angle_alpha   90.00
_cell.angle_beta   90.00
_cell.angle_gamma   90.00
#
_symmetry.space_group_name_H-M   'P 1'
#
loop_
_entity.id
_entity.type
_entity.pdbx_description
1 polymer ?
#
loop_
_entity_poly.entity_id
_entity_poly.type
_entity_poly.pdbx_seq_one_letter_code
_entity_poly.pdbx_strand_id
1 'polypeptide(L)'
;MAWSYSGDPKTSEKDKYRFLIGDTNVDDPILQDEEIEFIISEHPNHNMRLYQLYDRAADYFARKIKRTVGPIEEDPTERLQYFKQKAEYYKMRISTPSFKAPKISPPIFYKGMHDND
;
A
#
# COMPACT_ATOMS: atom_id res chain seq x y z
N MET A 1 18.12 16.51 4.44
CA MET A 1 17.76 16.73 5.87
C MET A 1 16.34 17.24 5.90
N ALA A 2 15.38 16.37 5.62
CA ALA A 2 13.97 16.60 5.94
C ALA A 2 13.31 15.22 5.90
N TRP A 3 13.63 14.40 6.88
CA TRP A 3 12.74 13.31 7.26
C TRP A 3 12.01 13.82 8.48
N SER A 4 10.69 13.88 8.42
CA SER A 4 9.88 14.25 9.57
C SER A 4 8.58 13.47 9.61
N TYR A 5 8.17 13.16 10.84
CA TYR A 5 6.90 12.54 11.16
C TYR A 5 6.43 13.13 12.48
N SER A 6 5.27 13.79 12.49
CA SER A 6 4.79 14.51 13.69
C SER A 6 4.26 13.58 14.79
N GLY A 7 4.12 12.28 14.50
CA GLY A 7 3.46 11.31 15.38
C GLY A 7 1.94 11.26 15.26
N ASP A 8 1.32 12.15 14.46
CA ASP A 8 -0.12 12.15 14.20
C ASP A 8 -0.38 12.12 12.67
N PRO A 9 -0.89 11.00 12.12
CA PRO A 9 -1.20 10.86 10.69
C PRO A 9 -2.23 11.86 10.15
N LYS A 10 -2.91 12.64 10.99
CA LYS A 10 -3.91 13.63 10.58
C LYS A 10 -3.33 15.02 10.32
N THR A 11 -2.12 15.31 10.79
CA THR A 11 -1.51 16.64 10.70
C THR A 11 -1.12 17.01 9.27
N SER A 12 -0.71 16.04 8.47
CA SER A 12 -0.35 16.23 7.07
C SER A 12 -0.62 14.98 6.22
N GLU A 13 -0.83 15.15 4.91
CA GLU A 13 -0.93 14.00 3.99
C GLU A 13 0.38 13.19 3.98
N LYS A 14 1.54 13.84 4.10
CA LYS A 14 2.83 13.17 4.23
C LYS A 14 2.84 12.21 5.42
N ASP A 15 2.45 12.69 6.60
CA ASP A 15 2.42 11.87 7.82
C ASP A 15 1.42 10.72 7.72
N LYS A 16 0.27 10.96 7.07
CA LYS A 16 -0.68 9.90 6.72
C LYS A 16 -0.01 8.78 5.91
N TYR A 17 0.70 9.13 4.84
CA TYR A 17 1.31 8.13 3.97
C TYR A 17 2.53 7.45 4.60
N ARG A 18 3.34 8.18 5.38
CA ARG A 18 4.40 7.61 6.24
C ARG A 18 3.86 6.54 7.17
N PHE A 19 2.78 6.86 7.88
CA PHE A 19 2.09 5.92 8.77
C PHE A 19 1.61 4.67 8.01
N LEU A 20 0.97 4.85 6.85
CA LEU A 20 0.43 3.73 6.07
C LEU A 20 1.51 2.76 5.58
N ILE A 21 2.69 3.26 5.19
CA ILE A 21 3.80 2.41 4.72
C ILE A 21 4.72 1.94 5.85
N GLY A 22 4.52 2.42 7.08
CA GLY A 22 5.33 2.08 8.24
C GLY A 22 6.65 2.86 8.35
N ASP A 23 6.86 3.89 7.54
CA ASP A 23 8.06 4.76 7.57
C ASP A 23 7.91 5.85 8.64
N THR A 24 7.90 5.41 9.90
CA THR A 24 7.67 6.24 11.10
C THR A 24 8.84 6.24 12.08
N ASN A 25 9.88 5.45 11.80
CA ASN A 25 11.07 5.38 12.63
C ASN A 25 12.10 6.42 12.17
N VAL A 26 12.40 7.39 13.03
CA VAL A 26 13.39 8.46 12.77
C VAL A 26 14.81 7.93 12.61
N ASP A 27 15.14 6.80 13.24
CA ASP A 27 16.49 6.23 13.22
C ASP A 27 16.77 5.38 11.96
N ASP A 28 15.73 4.91 11.27
CA ASP A 28 15.83 4.15 10.02
C ASP A 28 14.81 4.67 8.99
N PRO A 29 15.00 5.89 8.48
CA PRO A 29 14.11 6.49 7.50
C PRO A 29 14.19 5.74 6.17
N ILE A 30 13.04 5.40 5.57
CA ILE A 30 12.99 4.70 4.29
C ILE A 30 12.95 5.70 3.11
N LEU A 31 12.04 6.68 3.18
CA LEU A 31 11.81 7.70 2.15
C LEU A 31 11.97 9.11 2.74
N GLN A 32 12.49 10.06 1.94
CA GLN A 32 12.55 11.47 2.33
C GLN A 32 11.18 12.16 2.21
N ASP A 33 10.99 13.28 2.90
CA ASP A 33 9.73 14.02 2.88
C ASP A 33 9.38 14.45 1.43
N GLU A 34 10.37 14.93 0.68
CA GLU A 34 10.19 15.41 -0.69
C GLU A 34 9.77 14.29 -1.65
N GLU A 35 10.24 13.05 -1.42
CA GLU A 35 9.87 11.90 -2.25
C GLU A 35 8.39 11.52 -2.05
N ILE A 36 7.92 11.57 -0.80
CA ILE A 36 6.52 11.29 -0.46
C ILE A 36 5.62 12.39 -1.02
N GLU A 37 6.00 13.65 -0.83
CA GLU A 37 5.26 14.80 -1.34
C GLU A 37 5.19 14.79 -2.87
N PHE A 38 6.27 14.43 -3.56
CA PHE A 38 6.28 14.24 -5.01
C PHE A 38 5.21 13.21 -5.44
N ILE A 39 5.21 12.01 -4.86
CA ILE A 39 4.23 10.96 -5.21
C ILE A 39 2.79 11.40 -4.91
N ILE A 40 2.57 12.11 -3.81
CA ILE A 40 1.25 12.67 -3.45
C ILE A 40 0.78 13.67 -4.51
N SER A 41 1.68 14.54 -4.98
CA SER A 41 1.37 15.57 -5.98
C SER A 41 1.11 15.00 -7.37
N GLU A 42 1.86 13.98 -7.78
CA GLU A 42 1.81 13.39 -9.13
C GLU A 42 0.57 12.51 -9.34
N HIS A 43 0.07 11.89 -8.27
CA HIS A 43 -1.01 10.91 -8.38
C HIS A 43 -2.20 11.29 -7.51
N PRO A 44 -3.38 11.60 -8.07
CA PRO A 44 -4.56 11.92 -7.25
C PRO A 44 -5.21 10.67 -6.63
N ASN A 45 -4.97 9.49 -7.18
CA ASN A 45 -5.59 8.25 -6.72
C ASN A 45 -4.85 7.67 -5.50
N HIS A 46 -5.59 7.42 -4.42
CA HIS A 46 -5.04 6.88 -3.18
C HIS A 46 -4.30 5.54 -3.34
N ASN A 47 -4.86 4.60 -4.12
CA ASN A 47 -4.22 3.30 -4.35
C ASN A 47 -2.99 3.44 -5.23
N MET A 48 -2.99 4.36 -6.21
CA MET A 48 -1.80 4.67 -7.02
C MET A 48 -0.67 5.24 -6.16
N ARG A 49 -0.97 6.18 -5.26
CA ARG A 49 0.02 6.70 -4.30
C ARG A 49 0.64 5.58 -3.47
N LEU A 50 -0.18 4.67 -2.92
CA LEU A 50 0.33 3.55 -2.13
C LEU A 50 1.14 2.56 -2.95
N TYR A 51 0.71 2.22 -4.17
CA TYR A 51 1.49 1.38 -5.08
C TYR A 51 2.89 1.97 -5.28
N GLN A 52 2.99 3.24 -5.66
CA GLN A 52 4.26 3.92 -5.92
C GLN A 52 5.13 4.02 -4.66
N LEU A 53 4.55 4.31 -3.50
CA LEU A 53 5.29 4.38 -2.24
C LEU A 53 5.86 3.00 -1.83
N TYR A 54 5.06 1.93 -1.92
CA TYR A 54 5.53 0.58 -1.61
C TYR A 54 6.57 0.10 -2.61
N ASP A 55 6.44 0.44 -3.89
CA ASP A 55 7.42 0.10 -4.94
C ASP A 55 8.75 0.83 -4.69
N ARG A 56 8.70 2.13 -4.39
CA ARG A 56 9.89 2.94 -4.08
C ARG A 56 10.58 2.48 -2.78
N ALA A 57 9.82 2.05 -1.78
CA ALA A 57 10.36 1.43 -0.57
C ALA A 57 10.98 0.05 -0.86
N ALA A 58 10.41 -0.75 -1.77
CA ALA A 58 11.02 -1.98 -2.23
C ALA A 58 12.39 -1.70 -2.89
N ASP A 59 12.53 -0.66 -3.71
CA ASP A 59 13.82 -0.25 -4.27
C ASP A 59 14.85 0.12 -3.20
N TYR A 60 14.42 0.73 -2.09
CA TYR A 60 15.31 1.00 -0.96
C TYR A 60 15.90 -0.30 -0.39
N PHE A 61 15.07 -1.31 -0.13
CA PHE A 61 15.53 -2.60 0.40
C PHE A 61 16.27 -3.45 -0.64
N ALA A 62 15.93 -3.35 -1.92
CA ALA A 62 16.62 -4.06 -3.00
C ALA A 62 18.09 -3.66 -3.14
N ARG A 63 18.42 -2.40 -2.80
CA ARG A 63 19.80 -1.90 -2.77
C ARG A 63 20.58 -2.36 -1.54
N LYS A 64 19.91 -2.81 -0.49
CA LYS A 64 20.59 -3.35 0.70
C LYS A 64 21.04 -4.78 0.40
N ILE A 65 22.30 -5.05 0.70
CA ILE A 65 22.87 -6.41 0.58
C ILE A 65 22.76 -7.13 1.93
N LYS A 66 22.58 -8.45 1.89
CA LYS A 66 22.77 -9.29 3.06
C LYS A 66 24.18 -9.11 3.58
N ARG A 67 24.34 -8.77 4.86
CA ARG A 67 25.64 -8.52 5.48
C ARG A 67 25.72 -9.19 6.84
N THR A 68 26.91 -9.68 7.14
CA THR A 68 27.23 -10.30 8.44
C THR A 68 28.43 -9.55 9.02
N VAL A 69 28.24 -8.96 10.20
CA VAL A 69 29.28 -8.24 10.94
C VAL A 69 29.41 -8.89 12.31
N GLY A 70 30.37 -9.82 12.44
CA GLY A 70 30.53 -10.62 13.66
C GLY A 70 29.27 -11.45 13.95
N PRO A 71 28.68 -11.37 15.16
CA PRO A 71 27.47 -12.10 15.51
C PRO A 71 26.18 -11.46 14.97
N ILE A 72 26.26 -10.29 14.33
CA ILE A 72 25.10 -9.57 13.81
C ILE A 72 24.92 -9.91 12.33
N GLU A 73 23.76 -10.45 11.98
CA GLU A 73 23.35 -10.70 10.60
C GLU A 73 22.19 -9.77 10.24
N GLU A 74 22.31 -9.08 9.11
CA GLU A 74 21.23 -8.27 8.54
C GLU A 74 20.87 -8.82 7.16
N ASP A 75 19.63 -9.27 7.02
CA ASP A 75 19.06 -9.76 5.76
C ASP A 75 17.84 -8.90 5.37
N PRO A 76 17.93 -8.10 4.29
CA PRO A 76 16.82 -7.26 3.83
C PRO A 76 15.80 -8.00 2.98
N THR A 77 16.01 -9.29 2.67
CA THR A 77 15.23 -10.04 1.67
C THR A 77 13.75 -10.12 2.06
N GLU A 78 13.44 -10.43 3.32
CA GLU A 78 12.05 -10.54 3.76
C GLU A 78 11.31 -9.19 3.70
N ARG A 79 12.00 -8.10 4.05
CA ARG A 79 11.46 -6.75 3.94
C ARG A 79 11.17 -6.41 2.48
N LEU A 80 12.12 -6.66 1.59
CA LEU A 80 11.94 -6.48 0.16
C LEU A 80 10.68 -7.22 -0.36
N GLN A 81 10.50 -8.49 0.04
CA GLN A 81 9.33 -9.27 -0.35
C GLN A 81 8.03 -8.68 0.19
N TYR A 82 8.02 -8.25 1.45
CA TYR A 82 6.87 -7.58 2.06
C TYR A 82 6.44 -6.34 1.27
N PHE A 83 7.38 -5.44 0.95
CA PHE A 83 7.10 -4.22 0.20
C PHE A 83 6.62 -4.51 -1.23
N LYS A 84 7.24 -5.48 -1.92
CA LYS A 84 6.78 -5.93 -3.26
C LYS A 84 5.36 -6.48 -3.24
N GLN A 85 5.02 -7.33 -2.26
CA GLN A 85 3.67 -7.89 -2.13
C GLN A 85 2.62 -6.80 -1.88
N LYS A 86 2.95 -5.80 -1.07
CA LYS A 86 2.07 -4.64 -0.84
C LYS A 86 1.90 -3.80 -2.10
N ALA A 87 2.97 -3.56 -2.86
CA ALA A 87 2.88 -2.83 -4.13
C ALA A 87 1.94 -3.56 -5.10
N GLU A 88 2.11 -4.86 -5.29
CA GLU A 88 1.24 -5.68 -6.14
C GLU A 88 -0.22 -5.68 -5.67
N TYR A 89 -0.47 -5.75 -4.36
CA TYR A 89 -1.81 -5.62 -3.80
C TYR A 89 -2.51 -4.31 -4.23
N TYR A 90 -1.82 -3.17 -4.15
CA TYR A 90 -2.41 -1.89 -4.56
C TYR A 90 -2.50 -1.74 -6.08
N LYS A 91 -1.54 -2.29 -6.83
CA LYS A 91 -1.59 -2.35 -8.30
C LYS A 91 -2.84 -3.08 -8.81
N MET A 92 -3.18 -4.22 -8.20
CA MET A 92 -4.42 -4.95 -8.52
C MET A 92 -5.68 -4.09 -8.25
N ARG A 93 -5.69 -3.30 -7.18
CA ARG A 93 -6.82 -2.42 -6.82
C ARG A 93 -6.94 -1.17 -7.68
N ILE A 94 -5.88 -0.78 -8.38
CA ILE A 94 -5.94 0.25 -9.42
C ILE A 94 -6.59 -0.32 -10.69
N SER A 95 -6.21 -1.55 -11.06
CA SER A 95 -6.68 -2.21 -12.27
C SER A 95 -8.13 -2.70 -12.19
N THR A 96 -8.60 -3.09 -11.00
CA THR A 96 -9.94 -3.66 -10.82
C THR A 96 -11.02 -2.64 -11.18
N PRO A 97 -11.76 -2.80 -12.30
CA PRO A 97 -12.92 -1.98 -12.56
C PRO A 97 -13.94 -2.31 -11.47
N SER A 98 -14.57 -1.27 -10.90
CA SER A 98 -15.70 -1.47 -10.00
C SER A 98 -16.88 -2.04 -10.78
N PHE A 99 -16.89 -3.35 -11.02
CA PHE A 99 -18.08 -4.05 -11.43
C PHE A 99 -19.05 -4.00 -10.24
N LYS A 100 -19.92 -2.99 -10.23
CA LYS A 100 -21.10 -3.01 -9.38
C LYS A 100 -21.87 -4.26 -9.81
N ALA A 101 -21.90 -5.28 -8.94
CA ALA A 101 -22.79 -6.40 -9.15
C ALA A 101 -24.20 -5.84 -9.41
N PRO A 102 -24.90 -6.24 -10.47
CA PRO A 102 -26.29 -5.83 -10.64
C PRO A 102 -27.03 -6.24 -9.37
N LYS A 103 -27.81 -5.32 -8.79
CA LYS A 103 -28.70 -5.67 -7.68
C LYS A 103 -29.70 -6.67 -8.23
N ILE A 104 -29.43 -7.96 -8.07
CA ILE A 104 -30.40 -9.01 -8.36
C ILE A 104 -31.48 -8.86 -7.29
N SER A 105 -32.61 -8.26 -7.67
CA SER A 105 -33.82 -8.32 -6.87
C SER A 105 -34.09 -9.79 -6.53
N PRO A 106 -34.45 -10.14 -5.29
CA PRO A 106 -34.77 -11.53 -4.96
C PRO A 106 -35.83 -12.03 -5.94
N PRO A 107 -35.68 -13.24 -6.51
CA PRO A 107 -36.70 -13.81 -7.38
C PRO A 107 -38.04 -13.80 -6.64
N ILE A 108 -39.04 -13.18 -7.27
CA ILE A 108 -40.39 -13.11 -6.71
C ILE A 108 -41.04 -14.47 -6.97
N PHE A 109 -40.94 -15.37 -6.01
CA PHE A 109 -41.67 -16.63 -6.05
C PHE A 109 -43.09 -16.40 -5.50
N TYR A 110 -44.09 -16.48 -6.37
CA TYR A 110 -45.48 -16.54 -5.94
C TYR A 110 -45.87 -17.99 -5.63
N LYS A 111 -46.58 -18.19 -4.51
CA LYS A 111 -47.15 -19.49 -4.13
C LYS A 111 -48.07 -19.98 -5.25
N GLY A 112 -47.72 -21.11 -5.87
CA GLY A 112 -48.45 -21.70 -7.02
C GLY A 112 -47.64 -21.81 -8.32
N MET A 113 -46.40 -21.31 -8.39
CA MET A 113 -45.55 -21.41 -9.59
C MET A 113 -44.95 -22.81 -9.87
N HIS A 114 -45.31 -23.83 -9.08
CA HIS A 114 -44.83 -25.20 -9.22
C HIS A 114 -45.88 -26.20 -9.73
N ASP A 115 -47.12 -25.74 -9.94
CA ASP A 115 -48.20 -26.61 -10.42
C ASP A 115 -48.25 -26.50 -11.96
N ASN A 116 -47.49 -27.36 -12.64
CA ASN A 116 -47.72 -27.68 -14.05
C ASN A 116 -48.56 -28.96 -14.09
N ASP A 117 -49.80 -28.84 -14.57
CA ASP A 117 -50.63 -29.98 -15.00
C ASP A 117 -50.01 -30.71 -16.20
#